data_AF-A0A2T7NP69-F1
#
_entry.id   AF-A0A2T7NP69-F1
#
_cell.length_a   1.000
_cell.length_b   1.000
_cell.length_c   1.000
_cell.angle_alpha   90.00
_cell.angle_beta   90.00
_cell.angle_gamma   90.00
#
_symmetry.space_group_name_H-M   'P 1'
#
loop_
_entity.id
_entity.type
_entity.pdbx_description
1 polymer ?
#
loop_
_entity_poly.entity_id
_entity_poly.type
_entity_poly.pdbx_seq_one_letter_code
_entity_poly.pdbx_strand_id
1 'polypeptide(L)'
;MSQIGYNLLRATSAPSPQYYESPIDPAAPLSILYRIALVASERIILMMNNTQLLTRHHRLSNMAQVVDYLLGNHDDIGCNGDRGDFYRRKLAEQIYVNFRAHYITHMNVLDLVYSIIKLEHDTRLALEKYGANRCSAPFIHIDSQVLDVLARIADIH
;
A
#
# COMPACT_ATOMS: atom_id res chain seq x y z
N MET A 1 -13.98 64.89 9.11
CA MET A 1 -14.33 63.63 8.43
C MET A 1 -14.09 63.82 6.95
N SER A 2 -13.44 62.83 6.34
CA SER A 2 -12.90 62.77 4.99
C SER A 2 -14.00 62.57 3.93
N GLN A 3 -13.82 63.14 2.73
CA GLN A 3 -14.06 62.46 1.45
C GLN A 3 -13.48 63.27 0.27
N ILE A 4 -12.21 62.98 -0.03
CA ILE A 4 -11.56 63.15 -1.35
C ILE A 4 -12.02 61.95 -2.18
N GLY A 5 -12.39 62.00 -3.46
CA GLY A 5 -12.02 62.86 -4.58
C GLY A 5 -12.00 61.94 -5.82
N TYR A 6 -12.35 62.50 -6.96
CA TYR A 6 -12.93 61.83 -8.13
C TYR A 6 -11.97 61.06 -9.06
N ASN A 7 -12.61 60.16 -9.84
CA ASN A 7 -12.39 59.85 -11.27
C ASN A 7 -11.14 59.07 -11.74
N LEU A 8 -11.45 57.85 -12.20
CA LEU A 8 -11.22 57.29 -13.54
C LEU A 8 -9.92 57.70 -14.26
N LEU A 9 -9.07 56.72 -14.58
CA LEU A 9 -8.43 56.60 -15.89
C LEU A 9 -7.94 55.16 -16.14
N ARG A 10 -8.20 54.70 -17.36
CA ARG A 10 -7.97 53.38 -17.94
C ARG A 10 -6.49 53.20 -18.30
N ALA A 11 -5.84 52.12 -17.85
CA ALA A 11 -4.59 51.64 -18.44
C ALA A 11 -4.39 50.12 -18.22
N THR A 12 -4.57 49.37 -19.32
CA THR A 12 -3.70 48.28 -19.80
C THR A 12 -3.02 47.36 -18.79
N SER A 13 -3.57 46.16 -18.63
CA SER A 13 -2.95 44.88 -19.04
C SER A 13 -3.89 43.76 -18.61
N ALA A 14 -4.24 42.87 -19.54
CA ALA A 14 -4.89 41.62 -19.19
C ALA A 14 -4.00 40.92 -18.15
N PRO A 15 -4.54 40.41 -17.01
CA PRO A 15 -3.76 39.52 -16.18
C PRO A 15 -3.42 38.32 -17.06
N SER A 16 -2.12 38.17 -17.35
CA SER A 16 -1.55 36.95 -17.92
C SER A 16 -2.21 35.76 -17.22
N PRO A 17 -2.62 34.69 -17.93
CA PRO A 17 -3.07 33.49 -17.26
C PRO A 17 -1.91 33.01 -16.39
N GLN A 18 -1.99 33.30 -15.09
CA GLN A 18 -1.18 32.67 -14.08
C GLN A 18 -1.62 31.22 -14.13
N TYR A 19 -0.91 30.42 -14.93
CA TYR A 19 -0.82 28.99 -14.71
C TYR A 19 -0.32 28.84 -13.28
N TYR A 20 -1.24 28.71 -12.34
CA TYR A 20 -0.96 28.11 -11.05
C TYR A 20 -0.61 26.66 -11.36
N GLU A 21 0.64 26.42 -11.74
CA GLU A 21 1.24 25.10 -11.57
C GLU A 21 1.18 24.85 -10.06
N SER A 22 0.16 24.09 -9.63
CA SER A 22 0.13 23.55 -8.29
C SER A 22 1.48 22.87 -8.08
N PRO A 23 2.27 23.24 -7.05
CA PRO A 23 3.53 22.56 -6.81
C PRO A 23 3.22 21.08 -6.67
N ILE A 24 3.77 20.26 -7.56
CA ILE A 24 3.64 18.80 -7.52
C ILE A 24 4.15 18.39 -6.14
N ASP A 25 3.27 17.92 -5.27
CA ASP A 25 3.65 17.45 -3.94
C ASP A 25 4.48 16.16 -4.12
N PRO A 26 5.80 16.21 -3.91
CA PRO A 26 6.65 15.04 -4.12
C PRO A 26 6.50 14.00 -3.02
N ALA A 27 5.74 14.30 -1.95
CA ALA A 27 5.30 13.30 -0.97
C ALA A 27 3.99 12.59 -1.40
N ALA A 28 3.31 13.03 -2.46
CA ALA A 28 2.10 12.37 -2.96
C ALA A 28 2.37 10.92 -3.43
N PRO A 29 3.44 10.61 -4.19
CA PRO A 29 3.77 9.23 -4.55
C PRO A 29 4.02 8.33 -3.34
N LEU A 30 4.70 8.85 -2.31
CA LEU A 30 4.94 8.11 -1.06
C LEU A 30 3.64 7.83 -0.30
N SER A 31 2.74 8.80 -0.26
CA SER A 31 1.42 8.65 0.34
C SER A 31 0.57 7.61 -0.39
N ILE A 32 0.67 7.56 -1.72
CA ILE A 32 0.02 6.54 -2.54
C ILE A 32 0.60 5.15 -2.25
N LEU A 33 1.93 5.01 -2.24
CA LEU A 33 2.59 3.74 -1.92
C LEU A 33 2.24 3.24 -0.52
N TYR A 34 2.22 4.13 0.48
CA TYR A 34 1.78 3.80 1.83
C TYR A 34 0.34 3.29 1.85
N ARG A 35 -0.57 3.98 1.14
CA ARG A 35 -1.97 3.56 1.03
C ARG A 35 -2.13 2.21 0.32
N ILE A 36 -1.37 1.96 -0.76
CA ILE A 36 -1.34 0.66 -1.44
C ILE A 36 -0.92 -0.43 -0.44
N ALA A 37 0.17 -0.21 0.31
CA ALA A 37 0.68 -1.18 1.27
C ALA A 37 -0.31 -1.48 2.41
N LEU A 38 -0.98 -0.45 2.96
CA LEU A 38 -1.99 -0.62 4.00
C LEU A 38 -3.19 -1.43 3.49
N VAL A 39 -3.78 -1.04 2.37
CA VAL A 39 -4.95 -1.73 1.81
C VAL A 39 -4.59 -3.16 1.40
N ALA A 40 -3.39 -3.37 0.84
CA ALA A 40 -2.91 -4.71 0.54
C ALA A 40 -2.76 -5.57 1.79
N SER A 41 -2.19 -5.03 2.88
CA SER A 41 -2.07 -5.72 4.16
C SER A 41 -3.42 -6.14 4.72
N GLU A 42 -4.38 -5.21 4.78
CA GLU A 42 -5.74 -5.48 5.26
C GLU A 42 -6.43 -6.56 4.43
N ARG A 43 -6.32 -6.51 3.10
CA ARG A 43 -6.92 -7.49 2.21
C ARG A 43 -6.29 -8.87 2.33
N ILE A 44 -4.97 -8.96 2.54
CA ILE A 44 -4.29 -10.24 2.82
C ILE A 44 -4.81 -10.84 4.14
N ILE A 45 -4.88 -10.04 5.21
CA ILE A 45 -5.38 -10.49 6.52
C ILE A 45 -6.84 -10.95 6.41
N LEU A 46 -7.70 -10.15 5.78
CA LEU A 46 -9.11 -10.47 5.56
C LEU A 46 -9.27 -11.74 4.74
N MET A 47 -8.48 -11.91 3.69
CA MET A 47 -8.52 -13.09 2.85
C MET A 47 -8.13 -14.33 3.65
N MET A 48 -7.05 -14.30 4.43
CA MET A 48 -6.66 -15.44 5.27
C MET A 48 -7.71 -15.78 6.33
N ASN A 49 -8.34 -14.76 6.94
CA ASN A 49 -9.42 -14.95 7.90
C ASN A 49 -10.71 -15.52 7.29
N ASN A 50 -11.09 -15.07 6.09
CA ASN A 50 -12.39 -15.36 5.49
C ASN A 50 -12.41 -16.62 4.62
N THR A 51 -11.26 -17.09 4.15
CA THR A 51 -11.16 -18.26 3.25
C THR A 51 -11.04 -19.59 3.99
N GLN A 52 -11.41 -19.63 5.28
CA GLN A 52 -11.29 -20.80 6.16
C GLN A 52 -9.88 -21.41 6.17
N LEU A 53 -8.84 -20.62 5.87
CA LEU A 53 -7.46 -21.11 5.90
C LEU A 53 -7.05 -21.43 7.32
N LEU A 54 -7.49 -20.62 8.26
CA LEU A 54 -7.20 -20.77 9.69
C LEU A 54 -8.11 -21.84 10.30
N THR A 55 -7.55 -22.67 11.19
CA THR A 55 -8.40 -23.55 12.01
C THR A 55 -9.37 -22.71 12.86
N ARG A 56 -10.51 -23.33 13.21
CA ARG A 56 -11.81 -22.72 13.58
C ARG A 56 -11.85 -21.63 14.67
N HIS A 57 -10.74 -21.26 15.29
CA HIS A 57 -10.71 -20.31 16.40
C HIS A 57 -9.63 -19.22 16.33
N HIS A 58 -8.79 -19.19 15.29
CA HIS A 58 -7.79 -18.14 15.15
C HIS A 58 -8.23 -17.09 14.12
N ARG A 59 -8.18 -15.81 14.51
CA ARG A 59 -8.32 -14.67 13.60
C ARG A 59 -7.01 -13.88 13.62
N LEU A 60 -6.40 -13.74 12.45
CA LEU A 60 -5.24 -12.89 12.26
C LEU A 60 -5.67 -11.43 12.40
N SER A 61 -4.91 -10.67 13.18
CA SER A 61 -5.11 -9.24 13.43
C SER A 61 -4.03 -8.37 12.79
N ASN A 62 -2.91 -8.97 12.38
CA ASN A 62 -1.76 -8.24 11.83
C ASN A 62 -0.93 -9.13 10.88
N MET A 63 -0.02 -8.48 10.14
CA MET A 63 0.85 -9.13 9.15
C MET A 63 1.93 -10.02 9.76
N ALA A 64 2.32 -9.83 11.04
CA ALA A 64 3.28 -10.73 11.69
C ALA A 64 2.65 -12.12 11.89
N GLN A 65 1.39 -12.18 12.31
CA GLN A 65 0.64 -13.43 12.42
C GLN A 65 0.45 -14.10 11.04
N VAL A 66 0.26 -13.32 9.98
CA VAL A 66 0.27 -13.85 8.59
C VAL A 66 1.58 -14.56 8.30
N VAL A 67 2.72 -13.93 8.61
CA VAL A 67 4.05 -14.51 8.40
C VAL A 67 4.22 -15.79 9.23
N ASP A 68 3.83 -15.80 10.50
CA ASP A 68 3.91 -16.99 11.37
C ASP A 68 3.15 -18.18 10.77
N TYR A 69 1.96 -17.94 10.22
CA TYR A 69 1.18 -18.96 9.53
C TYR A 69 1.86 -19.46 8.26
N LEU A 70 2.40 -18.56 7.43
CA LEU A 70 3.09 -18.94 6.19
C LEU A 70 4.42 -19.67 6.43
N LEU A 71 5.05 -19.47 7.59
CA LEU A 71 6.22 -20.21 8.04
C LEU A 71 5.87 -21.55 8.72
N GLY A 72 4.59 -21.79 9.03
CA GLY A 72 4.16 -22.99 9.75
C GLY A 72 4.42 -22.95 11.25
N ASN A 73 4.73 -21.77 11.82
CA ASN A 73 5.00 -21.55 13.23
C ASN A 73 3.71 -21.38 14.05
N HIS A 74 2.77 -22.32 13.89
CA HIS A 74 1.47 -22.27 14.55
C HIS A 74 0.96 -23.68 14.89
N ASP A 75 0.13 -23.76 15.93
CA ASP A 75 -0.29 -25.01 16.57
C ASP A 75 -1.54 -25.64 15.92
N ASP A 76 -1.76 -25.45 14.61
CA ASP A 76 -2.94 -26.01 13.94
C ASP A 76 -2.90 -27.54 13.95
N ILE A 77 -3.80 -28.13 14.75
CA ILE A 77 -3.96 -29.56 14.96
C ILE A 77 -4.54 -30.18 13.68
N GLY A 78 -3.84 -31.15 13.08
CA GLY A 78 -4.37 -31.97 11.99
C GLY A 78 -3.62 -31.89 10.65
N CYS A 79 -2.58 -31.04 10.53
CA CYS A 79 -1.73 -31.02 9.34
C CYS A 79 -0.45 -31.84 9.55
N ASN A 80 -0.36 -32.99 8.87
CA ASN A 80 0.89 -33.77 8.74
C ASN A 80 1.72 -33.19 7.58
N GLY A 81 3.00 -32.83 7.80
CA GLY A 81 3.91 -32.30 6.76
C GLY A 81 4.33 -30.83 6.98
N ASP A 82 4.87 -30.18 5.94
CA ASP A 82 5.19 -28.74 5.94
C ASP A 82 3.88 -27.93 5.96
N ARG A 83 3.50 -27.50 7.15
CA ARG A 83 2.28 -26.71 7.37
C ARG A 83 2.36 -25.38 6.62
N GLY A 84 3.51 -24.70 6.67
CA GLY A 84 3.70 -23.42 6.00
C GLY A 84 3.47 -23.52 4.49
N ASP A 85 3.95 -24.60 3.87
CA ASP A 85 3.74 -24.86 2.43
C ASP A 85 2.25 -24.97 2.05
N PHE A 86 1.44 -25.60 2.91
CA PHE A 86 -0.01 -25.64 2.73
C PHE A 86 -0.62 -24.23 2.71
N TYR A 87 -0.31 -23.38 3.70
CA TYR A 87 -0.82 -22.01 3.75
C TYR A 87 -0.28 -21.15 2.60
N ARG A 88 0.99 -21.32 2.21
CA ARG A 88 1.58 -20.62 1.06
C ARG A 88 0.87 -20.98 -0.24
N ARG A 89 0.59 -22.27 -0.50
CA ARG A 89 -0.19 -22.70 -1.67
C ARG A 89 -1.59 -22.11 -1.66
N LYS A 90 -2.25 -22.16 -0.52
CA LYS A 90 -3.60 -21.65 -0.37
C LYS A 90 -3.69 -20.14 -0.55
N LEU A 91 -2.77 -19.38 0.04
CA LEU A 91 -2.74 -17.93 -0.14
C LEU A 91 -2.47 -17.56 -1.60
N ALA A 92 -1.51 -18.22 -2.26
CA ALA A 92 -1.24 -18.00 -3.68
C ALA A 92 -2.48 -18.29 -4.56
N GLU A 93 -3.19 -19.40 -4.29
CA GLU A 93 -4.46 -19.73 -4.95
C GLU A 93 -5.51 -18.63 -4.75
N GLN A 94 -5.69 -18.16 -3.51
CA GLN A 94 -6.67 -17.11 -3.20
C GLN A 94 -6.30 -15.76 -3.82
N ILE A 95 -5.01 -15.41 -3.88
CA ILE A 95 -4.55 -14.18 -4.55
C ILE A 95 -4.90 -14.22 -6.04
N TYR A 96 -4.69 -15.36 -6.69
CA TYR A 96 -5.06 -15.55 -8.08
C TYR A 96 -6.59 -15.44 -8.28
N VAL A 97 -7.38 -16.13 -7.46
CA VAL A 97 -8.85 -16.15 -7.59
C VAL A 97 -9.46 -14.77 -7.36
N ASN A 98 -9.02 -14.04 -6.33
CA ASN A 98 -9.66 -12.79 -5.92
C ASN A 98 -9.15 -11.56 -6.69
N PHE A 99 -7.87 -11.54 -7.10
CA PHE A 99 -7.26 -10.34 -7.71
C PHE A 99 -6.77 -10.54 -9.14
N ARG A 100 -6.85 -11.78 -9.67
CA ARG A 100 -6.28 -12.14 -10.98
C ARG A 100 -4.81 -11.73 -11.09
N ALA A 101 -4.09 -11.78 -9.98
CA ALA A 101 -2.66 -11.50 -9.94
C ALA A 101 -1.93 -12.77 -10.39
N HIS A 102 -1.30 -12.70 -11.57
CA HIS A 102 -0.51 -13.79 -12.13
C HIS A 102 0.90 -13.81 -11.51
N TYR A 103 1.59 -14.95 -11.63
CA TYR A 103 2.99 -15.15 -11.20
C TYR A 103 3.23 -15.22 -9.68
N ILE A 104 2.18 -15.23 -8.86
CA ILE A 104 2.28 -15.56 -7.44
C ILE A 104 2.09 -17.06 -7.25
N THR A 105 3.05 -17.70 -6.60
CA THR A 105 3.10 -19.13 -6.32
C THR A 105 3.45 -19.35 -4.85
N HIS A 106 3.29 -20.57 -4.37
CA HIS A 106 3.70 -20.94 -3.00
C HIS A 106 5.18 -20.72 -2.71
N MET A 107 6.02 -20.60 -3.74
CA MET A 107 7.47 -20.38 -3.59
C MET A 107 7.82 -18.91 -3.35
N ASN A 108 7.01 -17.95 -3.80
CA ASN A 108 7.30 -16.51 -3.73
C ASN A 108 6.22 -15.68 -3.01
N VAL A 109 5.12 -16.31 -2.58
CA VAL A 109 4.05 -15.60 -1.84
C VAL A 109 4.54 -15.03 -0.51
N LEU A 110 5.54 -15.66 0.10
CA LEU A 110 6.16 -15.15 1.32
C LEU A 110 6.96 -13.87 1.04
N ASP A 111 7.70 -13.83 -0.08
CA ASP A 111 8.43 -12.63 -0.52
C ASP A 111 7.48 -11.48 -0.83
N LEU A 112 6.30 -11.76 -1.39
CA LEU A 112 5.24 -10.78 -1.60
C LEU A 112 4.78 -10.20 -0.25
N VAL A 113 4.47 -11.05 0.73
CA VAL A 113 4.04 -10.63 2.07
C VAL A 113 5.12 -9.77 2.75
N TYR A 114 6.39 -10.18 2.68
CA TYR A 114 7.49 -9.37 3.19
C TYR A 114 7.64 -8.04 2.46
N SER A 115 7.41 -8.02 1.15
CA SER A 115 7.46 -6.79 0.36
C SER A 115 6.36 -5.81 0.76
N ILE A 116 5.16 -6.30 1.11
CA ILE A 116 4.08 -5.47 1.66
C ILE A 116 4.51 -4.83 2.98
N ILE A 117 4.99 -5.64 3.92
CA ILE A 117 5.41 -5.19 5.25
C ILE A 117 6.53 -4.16 5.12
N LYS A 118 7.53 -4.45 4.27
CA LYS A 118 8.65 -3.56 4.02
C LYS A 118 8.18 -2.24 3.40
N LEU A 119 7.30 -2.29 2.40
CA LEU A 119 6.78 -1.09 1.76
C LEU A 119 6.00 -0.22 2.75
N GLU A 120 5.15 -0.81 3.58
CA GLU A 120 4.42 -0.09 4.64
C GLU A 120 5.39 0.58 5.62
N HIS A 121 6.39 -0.16 6.11
CA HIS A 121 7.38 0.35 7.04
C HIS A 121 8.22 1.49 6.45
N ASP A 122 8.79 1.28 5.27
CA ASP A 122 9.69 2.24 4.61
C ASP A 122 8.94 3.53 4.26
N THR A 123 7.70 3.41 3.74
CA THR A 123 6.87 4.57 3.39
C THR A 123 6.41 5.33 4.64
N ARG A 124 6.03 4.63 5.72
CA ARG A 124 5.68 5.26 7.00
C ARG A 124 6.84 6.05 7.59
N LEU A 125 8.03 5.45 7.64
CA LEU A 125 9.23 6.12 8.13
C LEU A 125 9.59 7.36 7.28
N ALA A 126 9.45 7.26 5.96
CA ALA A 126 9.67 8.40 5.07
C ALA A 126 8.64 9.51 5.31
N LEU A 127 7.35 9.19 5.46
CA LEU A 127 6.31 10.18 5.72
C LEU A 127 6.48 10.85 7.09
N GLU A 128 6.84 10.09 8.13
CA GLU A 128 7.14 10.63 9.47
C GLU A 128 8.33 11.61 9.44
N LYS A 129 9.40 11.26 8.71
CA LYS A 129 10.63 12.05 8.67
C LYS A 129 10.54 13.29 7.76
N TYR A 130 9.78 13.19 6.67
CA TYR A 130 9.74 14.22 5.61
C TYR A 130 8.39 14.92 5.46
N GLY A 131 7.41 14.66 6.34
CA GLY A 131 6.07 15.24 6.25
C GLY A 131 6.02 16.79 6.21
N ALA A 132 7.00 17.46 6.83
CA ALA A 132 7.18 18.92 6.78
C ALA A 132 8.11 19.39 5.64
N ASN A 133 9.02 18.53 5.17
CA ASN A 133 9.97 18.81 4.08
C ASN A 133 9.66 17.90 2.89
N ARG A 134 8.44 18.04 2.34
CA ARG A 134 7.92 17.14 1.31
C ARG A 134 8.82 17.05 0.08
N CYS A 135 9.48 18.16 -0.29
CA CYS A 135 10.45 18.27 -1.38
C CYS A 135 11.72 17.42 -1.26
N SER A 136 12.04 16.88 -0.08
CA SER A 136 13.23 16.04 0.14
C SER A 136 12.90 14.59 0.46
N ALA A 137 11.66 14.17 0.24
CA ALA A 137 11.24 12.82 0.54
C ALA A 137 11.96 11.82 -0.40
N PRO A 138 12.49 10.70 0.14
CA PRO A 138 13.29 9.76 -0.61
C PRO A 138 12.43 8.97 -1.59
N PHE A 139 13.03 8.56 -2.71
CA PHE A 139 12.39 7.60 -3.59
C PHE A 139 12.48 6.20 -2.98
N ILE A 140 11.35 5.52 -2.83
CA ILE A 140 11.31 4.13 -2.36
C ILE A 140 11.30 3.23 -3.59
N HIS A 141 12.38 2.48 -3.78
CA HIS A 141 12.49 1.53 -4.86
C HIS A 141 11.68 0.27 -4.53
N ILE A 142 10.73 -0.06 -5.39
CA ILE A 142 9.99 -1.32 -5.36
C ILE A 142 10.06 -1.95 -6.75
N ASP A 143 10.17 -3.28 -6.77
CA ASP A 143 10.10 -4.03 -8.03
C ASP A 143 8.73 -3.77 -8.70
N SER A 144 8.75 -3.44 -10.00
CA SER A 144 7.54 -3.06 -10.72
C SER A 144 6.49 -4.18 -10.77
N GLN A 145 6.93 -5.44 -10.85
CA GLN A 145 6.02 -6.59 -10.83
C GLN A 145 5.37 -6.75 -9.45
N VAL A 146 6.13 -6.52 -8.38
CA VAL A 146 5.57 -6.51 -7.02
C VAL A 146 4.57 -5.37 -6.88
N LEU A 147 4.92 -4.16 -7.31
CA LEU A 147 4.02 -3.00 -7.25
C LEU A 147 2.72 -3.23 -8.02
N ASP A 148 2.78 -3.84 -9.21
CA ASP A 148 1.59 -4.17 -9.99
C ASP A 148 0.68 -5.16 -9.26
N VAL A 149 1.26 -6.18 -8.61
CA VAL A 149 0.51 -7.12 -7.79
C VAL A 149 -0.12 -6.40 -6.59
N LEU A 150 0.62 -5.53 -5.91
CA LEU A 150 0.10 -4.77 -4.77
C LEU A 150 -1.01 -3.80 -5.15
N ALA A 151 -0.87 -3.10 -6.28
CA ALA A 151 -1.90 -2.21 -6.80
C ALA A 151 -3.19 -2.97 -7.14
N ARG A 152 -3.08 -4.15 -7.75
CA ARG A 152 -4.22 -5.05 -8.01
C ARG A 152 -4.88 -5.53 -6.73
N ILE A 153 -4.09 -5.94 -5.73
CA ILE A 153 -4.63 -6.32 -4.44
C ILE A 153 -5.33 -5.13 -3.80
N ALA A 154 -4.75 -3.93 -3.87
CA ALA A 154 -5.31 -2.71 -3.29
C ALA A 154 -6.50 -2.13 -4.06
N ASP A 155 -6.82 -2.63 -5.25
CA ASP A 155 -7.87 -2.11 -6.15
C ASP A 155 -7.66 -0.63 -6.49
N ILE A 156 -6.39 -0.28 -6.72
CA ILE A 156 -5.97 1.04 -7.16
C ILE A 156 -5.62 0.90 -8.65
N HIS A 157 -6.38 1.59 -9.50
CA HIS A 157 -6.25 1.64 -10.96
C HIS A 157 -5.68 2.98 -11.42
#